data_AF-A0A5B7B9M9-F1
#
_entry.id   AF-A0A5B7B9M9-F1
#
_cell.length_a   1.000
_cell.length_b   1.000
_cell.length_c   1.000
_cell.angle_alpha   90.00
_cell.angle_beta   90.00
_cell.angle_gamma   90.00
#
_symmetry.space_group_name_H-M   'P 1'
#
loop_
_entity.id
_entity.type
_entity.pdbx_description
1 polymer ?
#
loop_
_entity_poly.entity_id
_entity_poly.type
_entity_poly.pdbx_seq_one_letter_code
_entity_poly.pdbx_strand_id
1 'polypeptide(L)'
;MQKTNFMAAEVVYRKAQMIDPDANKACNLGLCLIKQARYDEARSVLEDVLHGKLSGSDDIRSRNRAEELLLELESQQPPPLLDLPGLNLEDDFFDGLERLMNEWAPSRSRRLPIFEEISAFRDQLAC
;
A
#
# COMPACT_ATOMS: atom_id res chain seq x y z
N MET A 1 -26.42 1.87 9.76
CA MET A 1 -24.99 1.78 9.42
C MET A 1 -24.61 0.31 9.29
N GLN A 2 -24.16 -0.13 8.11
CA GLN A 2 -23.68 -1.51 7.92
C GLN A 2 -22.36 -1.70 8.67
N LYS A 3 -22.21 -2.81 9.38
CA LYS A 3 -20.95 -3.17 10.04
C LYS A 3 -19.93 -3.53 8.96
N THR A 4 -18.76 -2.91 8.97
CA THR A 4 -17.64 -3.17 8.05
C THR A 4 -16.95 -4.49 8.37
N ASN A 5 -17.58 -5.59 7.96
CA ASN A 5 -16.95 -6.91 8.00
C ASN A 5 -16.53 -7.35 6.58
N PHE A 6 -15.35 -6.89 6.17
CA PHE A 6 -14.80 -7.20 4.84
C PHE A 6 -14.46 -8.68 4.66
N MET A 7 -14.11 -9.40 5.74
CA MET A 7 -13.89 -10.85 5.70
C MET A 7 -15.16 -11.61 5.34
N ALA A 8 -16.28 -11.29 5.98
CA ALA A 8 -17.56 -11.91 5.68
C ALA A 8 -18.06 -11.53 4.28
N ALA A 9 -17.89 -10.26 3.90
CA ALA A 9 -18.28 -9.77 2.57
C ALA A 9 -17.49 -10.48 1.47
N GLU A 10 -16.18 -10.68 1.63
CA GLU A 10 -15.36 -11.43 0.67
C GLU A 10 -15.92 -12.83 0.43
N VAL A 11 -16.25 -13.58 1.49
CA VAL A 11 -16.78 -14.94 1.37
C VAL A 11 -18.08 -14.93 0.56
N VAL A 12 -18.95 -13.94 0.78
CA VAL A 12 -20.19 -13.80 0.02
C VAL A 12 -19.91 -13.46 -1.44
N TYR A 13 -19.02 -12.50 -1.72
CA TYR A 13 -18.71 -12.11 -3.10
C TYR A 13 -17.99 -13.21 -3.87
N ARG A 14 -17.07 -13.97 -3.26
CA ARG A 14 -16.46 -15.13 -3.92
C ARG A 14 -17.51 -16.17 -4.30
N LYS A 15 -18.44 -16.50 -3.38
CA LYS A 15 -19.55 -17.42 -3.68
C LYS A 15 -20.45 -16.89 -4.79
N ALA A 16 -20.77 -15.59 -4.76
CA ALA A 16 -21.58 -14.97 -5.81
C ALA A 16 -20.89 -15.02 -7.18
N GLN A 17 -19.57 -14.78 -7.22
CA GLN A 17 -18.76 -14.85 -8.43
C GLN A 17 -18.70 -16.26 -9.02
N MET A 18 -18.73 -17.30 -8.19
CA MET A 18 -18.78 -18.70 -8.65
C MET A 18 -20.10 -19.07 -9.33
N ILE A 19 -21.20 -18.44 -8.91
CA ILE A 19 -22.54 -18.73 -9.44
C ILE A 19 -22.79 -17.93 -10.71
N ASP A 20 -22.47 -16.64 -10.66
CA ASP A 20 -22.74 -15.69 -11.73
C ASP A 20 -21.63 -14.63 -11.76
N PRO A 21 -20.57 -14.86 -12.54
CA PRO A 21 -19.43 -13.96 -12.64
C PRO A 21 -19.84 -12.62 -13.27
N ASP A 22 -19.73 -11.54 -12.50
CA ASP A 22 -20.10 -10.19 -12.93
C ASP A 22 -19.03 -9.17 -12.53
N ALA A 23 -18.90 -8.13 -13.35
CA ALA A 23 -17.91 -7.08 -13.15
C ALA A 23 -18.16 -6.25 -11.88
N ASN A 24 -19.42 -5.93 -11.53
CA ASN A 24 -19.72 -5.18 -10.31
C ASN A 24 -19.39 -6.00 -9.06
N LYS A 25 -19.73 -7.30 -9.07
CA LYS A 25 -19.38 -8.22 -7.98
C LYS A 25 -17.87 -8.35 -7.82
N ALA A 26 -17.12 -8.42 -8.92
CA ALA A 26 -15.66 -8.42 -8.90
C ALA A 26 -15.07 -7.11 -8.35
N CYS A 27 -15.59 -5.94 -8.74
CA CYS A 27 -15.15 -4.67 -8.16
C CYS A 27 -15.41 -4.60 -6.64
N ASN A 28 -16.56 -5.11 -6.18
CA ASN A 28 -16.86 -5.18 -4.74
C ASN A 28 -15.95 -6.17 -3.99
N LEU A 29 -15.60 -7.29 -4.62
CA LEU A 29 -14.60 -8.23 -4.09
C LEU A 29 -13.21 -7.57 -3.99
N GLY A 30 -12.79 -6.87 -5.04
CA GLY A 30 -11.54 -6.11 -5.06
C GLY A 30 -11.46 -5.09 -3.92
N LEU A 31 -12.53 -4.32 -3.68
CA LEU A 31 -12.59 -3.41 -2.53
C LEU A 31 -12.44 -4.14 -1.18
N CYS A 32 -13.09 -5.30 -1.00
CA CYS A 32 -12.96 -6.09 0.22
C CYS A 32 -11.51 -6.54 0.45
N LEU A 33 -10.81 -6.93 -0.62
CA LEU A 33 -9.41 -7.36 -0.59
C LEU A 33 -8.47 -6.18 -0.28
N ILE A 34 -8.69 -5.00 -0.88
CA ILE A 34 -7.93 -3.77 -0.59
C ILE A 34 -8.04 -3.41 0.89
N LYS A 35 -9.25 -3.45 1.47
CA LYS A 35 -9.46 -3.14 2.90
C LYS A 35 -8.86 -4.19 3.85
N GLN A 36 -8.49 -5.37 3.33
CA GLN A 36 -7.75 -6.40 4.04
C GLN A 36 -6.23 -6.36 3.75
N ALA A 37 -5.73 -5.35 3.02
CA ALA A 37 -4.34 -5.25 2.57
C ALA A 37 -3.85 -6.43 1.70
N ARG A 38 -4.77 -7.13 1.02
CA ARG A 38 -4.48 -8.23 0.09
C ARG A 38 -4.41 -7.69 -1.34
N TYR A 39 -3.36 -6.91 -1.61
CA TYR A 39 -3.26 -6.13 -2.83
C TYR A 39 -3.11 -6.97 -4.10
N ASP A 40 -2.29 -8.03 -4.08
CA ASP A 40 -2.06 -8.85 -5.29
C ASP A 40 -3.34 -9.52 -5.78
N GLU A 41 -4.12 -10.06 -4.85
CA GLU A 41 -5.43 -10.64 -5.17
C GLU A 41 -6.43 -9.60 -5.65
N ALA A 42 -6.44 -8.41 -5.02
CA ALA A 42 -7.29 -7.31 -5.47
C ALA A 42 -6.95 -6.89 -6.90
N ARG A 43 -5.65 -6.71 -7.21
CA ARG A 43 -5.17 -6.35 -8.54
C ARG A 43 -5.62 -7.37 -9.58
N SER A 44 -5.41 -8.66 -9.33
CA SER A 44 -5.82 -9.73 -10.25
C SER A 44 -7.32 -9.69 -10.55
N VAL A 45 -8.16 -9.48 -9.53
CA VAL A 45 -9.63 -9.42 -9.71
C VAL A 45 -10.05 -8.19 -10.52
N LEU A 46 -9.43 -7.03 -10.27
CA LEU A 46 -9.76 -5.80 -10.97
C LEU A 46 -9.26 -5.82 -12.42
N GLU A 47 -8.10 -6.41 -12.67
CA GLU A 47 -7.59 -6.63 -14.02
C GLU A 47 -8.51 -7.54 -14.84
N ASP A 48 -9.13 -8.56 -14.25
CA ASP A 48 -10.10 -9.41 -14.95
C ASP A 48 -11.31 -8.60 -15.47
N VAL A 49 -11.75 -7.57 -14.74
CA VAL A 49 -12.78 -6.62 -15.18
C VAL A 49 -12.28 -5.80 -16.36
N LEU A 50 -11.06 -5.24 -16.28
CA LEU A 50 -10.50 -4.42 -17.35
C LEU A 50 -10.22 -5.22 -18.63
N HIS A 51 -9.83 -6.49 -18.51
CA HIS A 51 -9.63 -7.39 -19.65
C HIS A 51 -10.94 -7.91 -20.25
N GLY A 52 -12.10 -7.55 -19.70
CA GLY A 52 -13.39 -7.96 -20.25
C GLY A 52 -13.72 -9.43 -20.00
N LYS A 53 -13.08 -10.09 -19.02
CA LYS A 53 -13.27 -11.52 -18.76
C LYS A 53 -14.60 -11.83 -18.08
N LEU A 54 -15.26 -10.81 -17.51
CA LEU A 54 -16.49 -10.94 -16.75
C LEU A 54 -17.66 -10.31 -17.49
N SER A 55 -18.86 -10.86 -17.30
CA SER A 55 -20.09 -10.25 -17.80
C SER A 55 -20.27 -8.86 -17.19
N GLY A 56 -20.73 -7.89 -18.00
CA GLY A 56 -20.89 -6.50 -17.56
C GLY A 56 -19.60 -5.66 -17.55
N SER A 57 -18.47 -6.22 -18.00
CA SER A 57 -17.20 -5.47 -18.13
C SER A 57 -17.21 -4.42 -19.25
N ASP A 58 -18.18 -4.48 -20.15
CA ASP A 58 -18.40 -3.46 -21.19
C ASP A 58 -19.06 -2.19 -20.61
N ASP A 59 -19.66 -2.26 -19.42
CA ASP A 59 -20.22 -1.09 -18.76
C ASP A 59 -19.08 -0.16 -18.32
N ILE A 60 -19.09 1.06 -18.85
CA ILE A 60 -18.08 2.09 -18.55
C ILE A 60 -17.98 2.33 -17.04
N ARG A 61 -19.08 2.23 -16.30
CA ARG A 61 -19.06 2.39 -14.83
C ARG A 61 -18.25 1.30 -14.13
N SER A 62 -18.41 0.04 -14.54
CA SER A 62 -17.68 -1.09 -13.97
C SER A 62 -16.17 -0.92 -14.21
N ARG A 63 -15.79 -0.51 -15.42
CA ARG A 63 -14.39 -0.26 -15.78
C ARG A 63 -13.80 0.91 -15.02
N ASN A 64 -14.48 2.06 -14.99
CA ASN A 64 -14.04 3.23 -14.23
C ASN A 64 -13.89 2.90 -12.74
N ARG A 65 -14.79 2.08 -12.20
CA ARG A 65 -14.70 1.64 -10.80
C ARG A 65 -13.49 0.74 -10.57
N ALA A 66 -13.17 -0.14 -11.51
CA ALA A 66 -11.98 -0.97 -11.42
C ALA A 66 -10.69 -0.14 -11.48
N GLU A 67 -10.62 0.85 -12.37
CA GLU A 67 -9.50 1.78 -12.47
C GLU A 67 -9.31 2.61 -11.20
N GLU A 68 -10.39 3.14 -10.62
CA GLU A 68 -10.35 3.88 -9.35
C GLU A 68 -9.77 3.03 -8.22
N LEU A 69 -10.18 1.76 -8.13
CA LEU A 69 -9.70 0.84 -7.09
C LEU A 69 -8.24 0.42 -7.31
N LEU A 70 -7.77 0.34 -8.56
CA LEU A 70 -6.35 0.11 -8.86
C LEU A 70 -5.49 1.30 -8.45
N LEU A 71 -5.96 2.53 -8.69
CA LEU A 71 -5.29 3.74 -8.20
C LEU A 71 -5.28 3.81 -6.67
N GLU A 72 -6.37 3.43 -6.00
CA GLU A 72 -6.39 3.32 -4.53
C GLU A 72 -5.32 2.33 -4.07
N LEU A 73 -5.21 1.16 -4.70
CA LEU A 73 -4.19 0.16 -4.39
C LEU A 73 -2.77 0.70 -4.54
N GLU A 74 -2.46 1.39 -5.64
CA GLU A 74 -1.15 1.99 -5.89
C GLU A 74 -0.78 3.03 -4.82
N SER A 75 -1.75 3.78 -4.30
CA SER A 75 -1.52 4.74 -3.21
C SER A 75 -1.19 4.07 -1.87
N GLN A 76 -1.61 2.82 -1.68
CA GLN A 76 -1.36 2.04 -0.46
C GLN A 76 -0.08 1.20 -0.54
N GLN A 77 0.45 0.99 -1.74
CA GLN A 77 1.74 0.31 -1.92
C GLN A 77 2.88 1.33 -1.78
N PRO A 78 3.98 0.99 -1.06
CA PRO A 78 5.19 1.78 -1.17
C PRO A 78 5.63 1.78 -2.64
N PRO A 79 6.22 2.89 -3.15
CA PRO A 79 6.70 2.94 -4.51
C PRO A 79 7.60 1.74 -4.78
N PRO A 80 7.52 1.11 -5.98
CA PRO A 80 8.24 -0.11 -6.30
C PRO A 80 9.73 0.22 -6.37
N LEU A 81 10.39 0.25 -5.22
CA LEU A 81 11.82 0.23 -5.11
C LEU A 81 12.24 -1.21 -5.40
N LEU A 82 12.53 -1.47 -6.68
CA LEU A 82 13.37 -2.55 -7.18
C LEU A 82 12.72 -3.95 -7.27
N ASP A 83 11.98 -4.18 -8.36
CA ASP A 83 11.81 -5.53 -8.90
C ASP A 83 12.66 -5.67 -10.19
N LEU A 84 13.94 -5.33 -10.08
CA LEU A 84 14.91 -5.50 -11.16
C LEU A 84 15.52 -6.91 -11.05
N PRO A 85 15.37 -7.79 -12.07
CA PRO A 85 15.92 -9.13 -12.00
C PRO A 85 17.45 -9.05 -12.04
N GLY A 86 18.09 -9.30 -10.89
CA GLY A 86 19.56 -9.29 -10.77
C GLY A 86 20.12 -8.80 -9.44
N LEU A 87 19.28 -8.26 -8.55
CA LEU A 87 19.71 -7.75 -7.25
C LEU A 87 19.32 -8.71 -6.12
N ASN A 88 20.08 -9.80 -5.96
CA ASN A 88 20.19 -10.47 -4.66
C ASN A 88 20.92 -9.49 -3.73
N LEU A 89 20.17 -8.67 -3.00
CA LEU A 89 20.71 -7.61 -2.14
C LEU A 89 20.54 -7.99 -0.67
N GLU A 90 21.44 -8.86 -0.25
CA GLU A 90 21.80 -9.07 1.16
C GLU A 90 22.48 -7.79 1.68
N ASP A 91 21.97 -7.25 2.78
CA ASP A 91 22.50 -6.25 3.74
C ASP A 91 23.15 -4.93 3.25
N ASP A 92 23.97 -4.92 2.19
CA ASP A 92 24.74 -3.74 1.74
C ASP A 92 23.87 -2.60 1.17
N PHE A 93 22.66 -2.91 0.69
CA PHE A 93 21.74 -1.92 0.12
C PHE A 93 21.08 -1.06 1.18
N PHE A 94 20.72 -1.66 2.31
CA PHE A 94 20.07 -0.95 3.39
C PHE A 94 21.03 0.07 4.02
N ASP A 95 22.29 -0.33 4.20
CA ASP A 95 23.38 0.55 4.65
C ASP A 95 23.63 1.71 3.66
N GLY A 96 23.57 1.43 2.35
CA GLY A 96 23.69 2.46 1.31
C GLY A 96 22.56 3.49 1.35
N LEU A 97 21.33 3.03 1.57
CA LEU A 97 20.15 3.90 1.68
C LEU A 97 20.18 4.73 2.98
N GLU A 98 20.59 4.14 4.09
CA GLU A 98 20.74 4.82 5.38
C GLU A 98 21.84 5.89 5.31
N ARG A 99 22.95 5.62 4.61
CA ARG A 99 24.04 6.59 4.43
C ARG A 99 23.60 7.80 3.59
N LEU A 100 22.85 7.57 2.52
CA LEU A 100 22.26 8.64 1.71
C LEU A 100 21.26 9.48 2.53
N MET A 101 20.41 8.84 3.33
CA MET A 101 19.46 9.55 4.17
C MET A 101 20.16 10.43 5.22
N ASN A 102 21.29 9.97 5.77
CA ASN A 102 22.12 10.72 6.70
C ASN A 102 22.92 11.87 6.04
N GLU A 103 23.31 11.75 4.77
CA GLU A 103 23.94 12.83 4.00
C GLU A 103 22.96 13.96 3.67
N TRP A 104 21.72 13.61 3.28
CA TRP A 104 20.71 14.59 2.87
C TRP A 104 19.97 15.22 4.05
N ALA A 105 19.96 14.58 5.20
CA ALA A 105 19.49 15.13 6.46
C ALA A 105 20.49 14.75 7.56
N PRO A 106 21.56 15.55 7.81
CA PRO A 106 22.48 15.27 8.91
C PRO A 106 21.63 15.19 10.16
N SER A 107 21.64 14.02 10.79
CA SER A 107 20.77 13.60 11.89
C SER A 107 20.42 14.78 12.79
N ARG A 108 19.29 15.44 12.52
CA ARG A 108 18.83 16.52 13.39
C ARG A 108 18.50 15.84 14.70
N SER A 109 19.29 16.16 15.71
CA SER A 109 19.10 15.75 17.08
C SER A 109 17.59 15.78 17.39
N ARG A 110 17.02 14.66 17.84
CA ARG A 110 15.61 14.59 18.28
C ARG A 110 15.34 15.44 19.54
N ARG A 111 16.24 16.37 19.87
CA ARG A 111 16.16 17.27 21.02
C ARG A 111 15.72 18.63 20.49
N LEU A 112 14.75 19.22 21.18
CA LEU A 112 14.33 20.58 20.87
C LEU A 112 15.54 21.53 21.03
N PRO A 113 15.66 22.58 20.22
CA PRO A 113 16.81 23.50 20.23
C PRO A 113 17.18 24.02 21.62
N ILE A 114 16.19 24.19 22.49
CA ILE A 114 16.37 24.64 23.88
C ILE A 114 17.29 23.72 24.70
N PHE A 115 17.37 22.44 24.36
CA PHE A 115 18.17 21.45 25.11
C PHE A 115 19.62 21.37 24.63
N GLU A 116 19.94 21.93 23.46
CA GLU A 116 21.34 22.07 23.02
C GLU A 116 22.04 23.19 23.81
N GLU A 117 21.33 24.30 24.03
CA GLU A 117 21.85 25.46 24.77
C GLU A 117 22.15 25.12 26.24
N ILE A 118 21.34 24.27 26.88
CA ILE A 118 21.53 23.83 28.27
C ILE A 118 22.71 22.84 28.41
N SER A 119 23.07 22.10 27.35
CA SER A 119 24.16 21.13 27.42
C SER A 119 25.53 21.80 27.60
N ALA A 120 25.73 22.98 27.01
CA ALA A 120 26.97 23.76 27.15
C ALA A 120 27.22 24.23 28.59
N PHE A 121 26.15 24.41 29.39
CA PHE A 121 26.26 24.83 30.79
C PHE A 121 26.45 23.66 31.76
N ARG A 122 26.19 22.41 31.33
CA ARG A 122 26.30 21.24 32.21
C ARG A 122 27.75 20.83 32.48
N ASP A 123 28.66 21.14 31.55
CA ASP A 123 30.08 20.82 31.67
C ASP A 123 30.85 21.79 32.59
N GLN A 124 30.21 22.87 33.08
CA GLN A 124 30.84 23.85 34.00
C GLN A 124 30.54 23.60 35.49
N LEU A 125 29.73 22.60 35.84
CA LEU A 125 29.36 22.31 37.23
C LEU A 125 29.98 21.02 37.78
N ALA A 126 30.89 20.39 37.04
CA ALA A 126 31.71 19.29 37.53
C ALA A 126 33.11 19.81 37.90
N CYS A 127 33.20 20.49 39.05
CA CYS A 127 34.43 20.68 39.81
C CYS A 127 34.28 20.01 41.18
#